data_AF-A0A377JWN0-F1
#
_entry.id   AF-A0A377JWN0-F1
#
_cell.length_a   1.000
_cell.length_b   1.000
_cell.length_c   1.000
_cell.angle_alpha   90.00
_cell.angle_beta   90.00
_cell.angle_gamma   90.00
#
_symmetry.space_group_name_H-M   'P 1'
#
loop_
_entity.id
_entity.type
_entity.pdbx_description
1 polymer ?
#
loop_
_entity_poly.entity_id
_entity_poly.type
_entity_poly.pdbx_seq_one_letter_code
_entity_poly.pdbx_strand_id
1 'polypeptide(L)'
;MRIDIFCESGEGYGLGHFYRSLKLIAIFVKLTKPPYIHAITLHNRGDYTPPPLKTLLDSTPSHIELECKNYEWLSTQPEMLELAIVDSYEAQEWFYHRLIQHSKALICLDDTLRDVYPKDCYILNPTPDSKSYFKGYSHLWCGEEYMILPQHIESKPLESTPDSKPAAHNQNKQIFVNFGGVDSNNLSQSFIDLLVRELTQQCHFHLVLGGGYPHKIAIPKPLENFVSIYHNLTPSEFLHLALTCDYALSAGGGSMLELLRLKIPSIILQTAQNQTFHIEQWQKKGVICYAKDLPSALETLFSWQENPPKILKQNLQNLTLGSKLESALLSLIQNLAAPHSTAQNETAKIQALPFPKLNPTQSQAILQMRNHPDIAKWMYATHISLESHTAFLANLANDHTRRYWLLQENDEYIGVGSLTRINLTHRHAFIGIYKNVDSSIPRKGAKILKFLESYAFNELGLHTLHLEVLQHNTQAIAFYEKMGYTKEGILHDFIREIKDSQSIYHNVILMYKERV
;
A
#
# COMPACT_ATOMS: atom_id res chain seq x y z
N MET A 1 -1.95 5.39 -18.11
CA MET A 1 -1.88 4.54 -16.93
C MET A 1 -2.78 5.05 -15.83
N ARG A 2 -3.33 4.12 -15.05
CA ARG A 2 -4.11 4.40 -13.84
C ARG A 2 -3.27 4.18 -12.57
N ILE A 3 -3.34 5.13 -11.64
CA ILE A 3 -2.67 5.07 -10.33
C ILE A 3 -3.73 5.07 -9.23
N ASP A 4 -3.65 4.13 -8.29
CA ASP A 4 -4.53 4.07 -7.13
C ASP A 4 -3.68 4.21 -5.86
N ILE A 5 -4.01 5.21 -5.04
CA ILE A 5 -3.32 5.51 -3.78
C ILE A 5 -4.27 5.23 -2.63
N PHE A 6 -3.84 4.47 -1.64
CA PHE A 6 -4.62 4.05 -0.47
C PHE A 6 -4.01 4.68 0.78
N CYS A 7 -4.77 5.53 1.47
CA CYS A 7 -4.33 6.17 2.70
C CYS A 7 -5.44 6.22 3.75
N GLU A 8 -5.10 6.74 4.93
CA GLU A 8 -6.06 6.99 6.00
C GLU A 8 -6.00 8.44 6.48
N SER A 9 -7.14 9.02 6.82
CA SER A 9 -7.16 10.30 7.51
C SER A 9 -8.39 10.47 8.37
N GLY A 10 -8.20 11.16 9.51
CA GLY A 10 -9.26 11.28 10.49
C GLY A 10 -8.77 11.52 11.91
N GLU A 11 -9.70 11.58 12.87
CA GLU A 11 -9.40 11.84 14.28
C GLU A 11 -8.40 10.82 14.84
N GLY A 12 -8.60 9.53 14.54
CA GLY A 12 -7.73 8.43 14.98
C GLY A 12 -6.43 8.29 14.21
N TYR A 13 -6.30 8.92 13.03
CA TYR A 13 -5.17 8.71 12.12
C TYR A 13 -4.27 9.93 11.94
N GLY A 14 -4.80 11.13 12.25
CA GLY A 14 -4.23 12.39 11.78
C GLY A 14 -4.58 12.67 10.31
N LEU A 15 -4.04 13.77 9.77
CA LEU A 15 -4.17 14.12 8.34
C LEU A 15 -2.87 13.89 7.54
N GLY A 16 -1.84 13.32 8.19
CA GLY A 16 -0.49 13.20 7.64
C GLY A 16 -0.44 12.39 6.34
N HIS A 17 -1.05 11.20 6.33
CA HIS A 17 -1.04 10.33 5.14
C HIS A 17 -1.82 10.96 3.98
N PHE A 18 -2.94 11.63 4.26
CA PHE A 18 -3.70 12.34 3.23
C PHE A 18 -2.86 13.42 2.54
N TYR A 19 -2.26 14.35 3.31
CA TYR A 19 -1.45 15.41 2.72
C TYR A 19 -0.14 14.88 2.09
N ARG A 20 0.44 13.79 2.62
CA ARG A 20 1.58 13.10 2.00
C ARG A 20 1.20 12.47 0.66
N SER A 21 0.05 11.80 0.60
CA SER A 21 -0.52 11.25 -0.64
C SER A 21 -0.85 12.36 -1.64
N LEU A 22 -1.40 13.49 -1.19
CA LEU A 22 -1.66 14.66 -2.04
C LEU A 22 -0.36 15.21 -2.68
N LYS A 23 0.73 15.32 -1.91
CA LYS A 23 2.04 15.73 -2.45
C LYS A 23 2.55 14.75 -3.50
N LEU A 24 2.33 13.45 -3.30
CA LEU A 24 2.67 12.43 -4.28
C LEU A 24 1.82 12.52 -5.56
N ILE A 25 0.51 12.80 -5.42
CA ILE A 25 -0.37 13.11 -6.57
C ILE A 25 0.15 14.32 -7.34
N ALA A 26 0.56 15.39 -6.65
CA ALA A 26 1.13 16.58 -7.29
C ALA A 26 2.40 16.25 -8.11
N ILE A 27 3.27 15.36 -7.59
CA ILE A 27 4.43 14.85 -8.33
C ILE A 27 3.98 14.09 -9.58
N PHE A 28 3.03 13.16 -9.47
CA PHE A 28 2.55 12.40 -10.63
C PHE A 28 1.90 13.28 -11.70
N VAL A 29 1.11 14.26 -11.30
CA VAL A 29 0.49 15.25 -12.19
C VAL A 29 1.53 16.04 -12.99
N LYS A 30 2.71 16.28 -12.41
CA LYS A 30 3.85 16.94 -13.08
C LYS A 30 4.59 16.00 -14.04
N LEU A 31 4.66 14.70 -13.75
CA LEU A 31 5.38 13.68 -14.53
C LEU A 31 4.64 13.23 -15.82
N THR A 32 3.88 14.13 -16.46
CA THR A 32 2.89 13.82 -17.51
C THR A 32 3.38 13.87 -18.96
N LYS A 33 4.68 13.89 -19.22
CA LYS A 33 5.21 13.98 -20.60
C LYS A 33 6.19 12.85 -20.94
N PRO A 34 5.90 12.04 -22.00
CA PRO A 34 4.59 11.89 -22.69
C PRO A 34 3.51 11.38 -21.72
N PRO A 35 2.19 11.47 -22.05
CA PRO A 35 1.11 11.28 -21.08
C PRO A 35 0.96 9.80 -20.70
N TYR A 36 1.85 9.36 -19.81
CA TYR A 36 1.82 8.02 -19.26
C TYR A 36 0.66 7.85 -18.27
N ILE A 37 0.10 8.92 -17.71
CA ILE A 37 -0.94 8.89 -16.66
C ILE A 37 -2.22 9.54 -17.19
N HIS A 38 -3.35 8.84 -17.08
CA HIS A 38 -4.67 9.37 -17.45
C HIS A 38 -5.66 9.40 -16.27
N ALA A 39 -5.40 8.66 -15.20
CA ALA A 39 -6.27 8.64 -14.03
C ALA A 39 -5.47 8.43 -12.74
N ILE A 40 -5.82 9.17 -11.68
CA ILE A 40 -5.32 8.97 -10.32
C ILE A 40 -6.51 8.96 -9.36
N THR A 41 -6.67 7.88 -8.61
CA THR A 41 -7.70 7.73 -7.58
C THR A 41 -7.05 7.68 -6.21
N LEU A 42 -7.44 8.60 -5.32
CA LEU A 42 -7.09 8.55 -3.90
C LEU A 42 -8.22 7.87 -3.14
N HIS A 43 -7.95 6.70 -2.60
CA HIS A 43 -8.80 5.98 -1.66
C HIS A 43 -8.42 6.45 -0.26
N ASN A 44 -9.31 7.20 0.39
CA ASN A 44 -9.16 7.71 1.75
C ASN A 44 -10.05 6.95 2.73
N ARG A 45 -9.46 6.34 3.77
CA ARG A 45 -10.18 5.61 4.82
C ARG A 45 -10.20 6.46 6.09
N GLY A 46 -11.35 6.53 6.74
CA GLY A 46 -11.55 7.29 7.98
C GLY A 46 -12.68 8.29 7.87
N ASP A 47 -12.75 9.21 8.82
CA ASP A 47 -13.84 10.17 9.01
C ASP A 47 -13.55 11.56 8.47
N TYR A 48 -12.31 11.83 8.03
CA TYR A 48 -11.98 13.10 7.38
C TYR A 48 -12.52 13.16 5.96
N THR A 49 -13.35 14.17 5.67
CA THR A 49 -13.86 14.45 4.32
C THR A 49 -13.05 15.60 3.72
N PRO A 50 -12.08 15.32 2.83
CA PRO A 50 -11.29 16.37 2.20
C PRO A 50 -12.11 17.18 1.20
N PRO A 51 -11.75 18.45 0.95
CA PRO A 51 -12.27 19.18 -0.21
C PRO A 51 -11.82 18.49 -1.52
N PRO A 52 -12.45 18.80 -2.66
CA PRO A 52 -12.10 18.17 -3.93
C PRO A 52 -10.61 18.32 -4.25
N LEU A 53 -9.94 17.23 -4.67
CA LEU A 53 -8.47 17.24 -4.87
C LEU A 53 -7.98 18.38 -5.78
N LYS A 54 -8.77 18.75 -6.80
CA LYS A 54 -8.46 19.86 -7.71
C LYS A 54 -8.34 21.22 -7.02
N THR A 55 -8.99 21.44 -5.87
CA THR A 55 -8.85 22.68 -5.11
C THR A 55 -7.60 22.71 -4.24
N LEU A 56 -7.00 21.54 -3.99
CA LEU A 56 -5.79 21.38 -3.18
C LEU A 56 -4.52 21.28 -4.03
N LEU A 57 -4.66 21.18 -5.35
CA LEU A 57 -3.57 21.11 -6.32
C LEU A 57 -3.52 22.42 -7.11
N ASP A 58 -2.32 22.99 -7.28
CA ASP A 58 -2.16 24.27 -7.99
C ASP A 58 -2.54 24.20 -9.47
N SER A 59 -2.31 23.04 -10.10
CA SER A 59 -2.72 22.78 -11.48
C SER A 59 -3.02 21.29 -11.69
N THR A 60 -3.97 21.00 -12.57
CA THR A 60 -4.26 19.65 -13.01
C THR A 60 -4.46 19.68 -14.52
N PRO A 61 -3.63 18.95 -15.30
CA PRO A 61 -3.83 18.82 -16.73
C PRO A 61 -5.20 18.24 -17.05
N SER A 62 -5.87 18.78 -18.07
CA SER A 62 -7.23 18.37 -18.46
C SER A 62 -7.36 16.89 -18.86
N HIS A 63 -6.24 16.23 -19.18
CA HIS A 63 -6.20 14.83 -19.57
C HIS A 63 -6.07 13.85 -18.41
N ILE A 64 -5.90 14.32 -17.17
CA ILE A 64 -5.87 13.47 -15.97
C ILE A 64 -7.21 13.54 -15.25
N GLU A 65 -7.86 12.40 -15.11
CA GLU A 65 -8.98 12.21 -14.20
C GLU A 65 -8.45 12.10 -12.77
N LEU A 66 -8.93 12.96 -11.86
CA LEU A 66 -8.61 12.93 -10.44
C LEU A 66 -9.86 12.68 -9.63
N GLU A 67 -9.79 11.68 -8.76
CA GLU A 67 -10.92 11.30 -7.91
C GLU A 67 -10.44 11.00 -6.48
N CYS A 68 -11.27 11.34 -5.49
CA CYS A 68 -11.08 10.95 -4.09
C CYS A 68 -12.31 10.14 -3.64
N LYS A 69 -12.08 8.92 -3.15
CA LYS A 69 -13.12 8.00 -2.70
C LYS A 69 -12.97 7.72 -1.22
N ASN A 70 -14.07 7.69 -0.50
CA ASN A 70 -14.12 7.00 0.79
C ASN A 70 -14.09 5.50 0.51
N TYR A 71 -13.20 4.76 1.17
CA TYR A 71 -13.08 3.32 0.98
C TYR A 71 -12.92 2.56 2.29
N GLU A 72 -13.27 1.28 2.23
CA GLU A 72 -12.97 0.29 3.25
C GLU A 72 -12.10 -0.81 2.61
N TRP A 73 -11.23 -1.44 3.40
CA TRP A 73 -10.27 -2.44 2.90
C TRP A 73 -10.90 -3.59 2.09
N LEU A 74 -12.20 -3.85 2.27
CA LEU A 74 -12.95 -4.95 1.67
C LEU A 74 -13.96 -4.52 0.59
N SER A 75 -14.11 -3.22 0.29
CA SER A 75 -15.33 -2.75 -0.40
C SER A 75 -15.39 -3.04 -1.90
N THR A 76 -14.31 -3.46 -2.57
CA THR A 76 -14.34 -3.81 -4.00
C THR A 76 -13.32 -4.90 -4.38
N GLN A 77 -13.61 -5.67 -5.44
CA GLN A 77 -12.59 -6.44 -6.16
C GLN A 77 -11.83 -5.45 -7.06
N PRO A 78 -10.54 -5.16 -6.83
CA PRO A 78 -9.82 -4.22 -7.67
C PRO A 78 -9.73 -4.79 -9.09
N GLU A 79 -10.07 -3.94 -10.07
CA GLU A 79 -9.61 -4.12 -11.45
C GLU A 79 -8.08 -4.19 -11.45
N MET A 80 -7.48 -4.72 -12.52
CA MET A 80 -6.02 -4.72 -12.63
C MET A 80 -5.51 -3.28 -12.64
N LEU A 81 -4.77 -2.93 -11.59
CA LEU A 81 -4.15 -1.63 -11.36
C LEU A 81 -2.81 -1.59 -12.09
N GLU A 82 -2.41 -0.45 -12.63
CA GLU A 82 -1.06 -0.34 -13.19
C GLU A 82 -0.05 0.04 -12.11
N LEU A 83 -0.41 0.96 -11.22
CA LEU A 83 0.39 1.29 -10.05
C LEU A 83 -0.50 1.42 -8.83
N ALA A 84 -0.22 0.63 -7.79
CA ALA A 84 -0.83 0.76 -6.48
C ALA A 84 0.17 1.40 -5.50
N ILE A 85 -0.32 2.29 -4.64
CA ILE A 85 0.48 2.95 -3.61
C ILE A 85 -0.25 2.87 -2.29
N VAL A 86 0.40 2.41 -1.23
CA VAL A 86 -0.21 2.30 0.10
C VAL A 86 0.56 3.16 1.09
N ASP A 87 -0.14 4.11 1.69
CA ASP A 87 0.34 4.99 2.76
C ASP A 87 -0.46 4.74 4.04
N SER A 88 -0.10 3.68 4.76
CA SER A 88 -0.86 3.21 5.92
C SER A 88 0.00 2.37 6.86
N TYR A 89 -0.09 2.65 8.16
CA TYR A 89 0.44 1.79 9.22
C TYR A 89 -0.59 0.77 9.74
N GLU A 90 -1.86 0.91 9.38
CA GLU A 90 -2.96 0.02 9.77
C GLU A 90 -3.21 -1.11 8.75
N ALA A 91 -2.85 -0.87 7.48
CA ALA A 91 -2.97 -1.85 6.42
C ALA A 91 -2.24 -3.14 6.82
N GLN A 92 -2.96 -4.25 6.76
CA GLN A 92 -2.46 -5.56 7.15
C GLN A 92 -1.71 -6.24 6.00
N GLU A 93 -0.84 -7.20 6.30
CA GLU A 93 -0.03 -7.95 5.33
C GLU A 93 -0.86 -8.46 4.13
N TRP A 94 -2.04 -9.04 4.39
CA TRP A 94 -2.93 -9.57 3.35
C TRP A 94 -3.32 -8.52 2.31
N PHE A 95 -3.44 -7.24 2.70
CA PHE A 95 -3.84 -6.16 1.80
C PHE A 95 -2.74 -5.84 0.79
N TYR A 96 -1.48 -5.80 1.24
CA TYR A 96 -0.34 -5.62 0.33
C TYR A 96 -0.16 -6.81 -0.62
N HIS A 97 -0.33 -8.04 -0.11
CA HIS A 97 -0.28 -9.25 -0.94
C HIS A 97 -1.40 -9.29 -1.99
N ARG A 98 -2.60 -8.82 -1.63
CA ARG A 98 -3.68 -8.65 -2.59
C ARG A 98 -3.32 -7.61 -3.65
N LEU A 99 -2.83 -6.44 -3.26
CA LEU A 99 -2.51 -5.38 -4.22
C LEU A 99 -1.39 -5.76 -5.18
N ILE A 100 -0.32 -6.42 -4.73
CA ILE A 100 0.79 -6.78 -5.63
C ILE A 100 0.38 -7.80 -6.71
N GLN A 101 -0.65 -8.62 -6.47
CA GLN A 101 -1.19 -9.55 -7.46
C GLN A 101 -2.10 -8.86 -8.48
N HIS A 102 -2.75 -7.78 -8.06
CA HIS A 102 -3.68 -7.01 -8.85
C HIS A 102 -3.07 -5.72 -9.41
N SER A 103 -1.76 -5.49 -9.21
CA SER A 103 -1.06 -4.33 -9.73
C SER A 103 0.17 -4.73 -10.54
N LYS A 104 0.56 -3.93 -11.55
CA LYS A 104 1.86 -4.13 -12.21
C LYS A 104 3.04 -3.74 -11.32
N ALA A 105 2.82 -2.80 -10.39
CA ALA A 105 3.77 -2.43 -9.34
C ALA A 105 3.04 -1.94 -8.08
N LEU A 106 3.67 -2.18 -6.92
CA LEU A 106 3.20 -1.75 -5.61
C LEU A 106 4.29 -0.90 -4.92
N ILE A 107 3.95 0.34 -4.54
CA ILE A 107 4.77 1.18 -3.67
C ILE A 107 4.17 1.17 -2.27
N CYS A 108 4.97 0.83 -1.27
CA CYS A 108 4.60 0.84 0.15
C CYS A 108 5.33 2.00 0.83
N LEU A 109 4.58 3.00 1.29
CA LEU A 109 5.13 4.03 2.16
C LEU A 109 5.22 3.44 3.58
N ASP A 110 6.39 3.62 4.19
CA ASP A 110 6.65 3.18 5.55
C ASP A 110 7.31 4.32 6.34
N ASP A 111 6.75 4.59 7.52
CA ASP A 111 7.32 5.43 8.57
C ASP A 111 7.35 4.71 9.94
N THR A 112 7.06 3.41 9.97
CA THR A 112 6.94 2.58 11.19
C THR A 112 7.91 1.41 11.22
N LEU A 113 8.74 1.24 10.19
CA LEU A 113 9.75 0.19 10.05
C LEU A 113 9.18 -1.23 10.13
N ARG A 114 8.03 -1.46 9.48
CA ARG A 114 7.32 -2.74 9.51
C ARG A 114 7.91 -3.74 8.50
N ASP A 115 7.81 -5.04 8.81
CA ASP A 115 8.17 -6.14 7.89
C ASP A 115 6.90 -6.93 7.52
N VAL A 116 5.97 -6.26 6.85
CA VAL A 116 4.67 -6.82 6.41
C VAL A 116 4.46 -6.74 4.90
N TYR A 117 5.46 -6.23 4.18
CA TYR A 117 5.34 -5.93 2.75
C TYR A 117 5.83 -7.12 1.90
N PRO A 118 5.23 -7.38 0.72
CA PRO A 118 5.74 -8.35 -0.24
C PRO A 118 7.16 -8.00 -0.72
N LYS A 119 8.04 -9.00 -0.91
CA LYS A 119 9.47 -8.73 -1.21
C LYS A 119 9.72 -8.01 -2.55
N ASP A 120 8.83 -8.17 -3.53
CA ASP A 120 8.91 -7.53 -4.85
C ASP A 120 8.26 -6.14 -4.92
N CYS A 121 7.87 -5.55 -3.78
CA CYS A 121 7.36 -4.17 -3.75
C CYS A 121 8.50 -3.12 -3.73
N TYR A 122 8.10 -1.87 -3.92
CA TYR A 122 8.93 -0.68 -3.71
C TYR A 122 8.68 -0.13 -2.31
N ILE A 123 9.70 -0.15 -1.45
CA ILE A 123 9.62 0.50 -0.14
C ILE A 123 10.01 1.97 -0.29
N LEU A 124 9.11 2.89 0.02
CA LEU A 124 9.36 4.33 0.06
C LEU A 124 9.40 4.79 1.52
N ASN A 125 10.60 5.07 2.04
CA ASN A 125 10.78 5.60 3.39
C ASN A 125 11.68 6.86 3.34
N PRO A 126 11.13 8.07 3.53
CA PRO A 126 11.88 9.32 3.38
C PRO A 126 12.82 9.62 4.56
N THR A 127 12.87 8.76 5.58
CA THR A 127 13.71 8.94 6.76
C THR A 127 15.17 8.65 6.43
N PRO A 128 16.12 9.53 6.81
CA PRO A 128 17.54 9.24 6.68
C PRO A 128 17.93 7.92 7.36
N ASP A 129 18.94 7.23 6.83
CA ASP A 129 19.48 5.99 7.41
C ASP A 129 18.46 4.85 7.67
N SER A 130 17.30 4.88 6.98
CA SER A 130 16.25 3.86 7.10
C SER A 130 16.52 2.58 6.29
N LYS A 131 17.42 2.64 5.30
CA LYS A 131 17.65 1.54 4.34
C LYS A 131 18.01 0.20 4.99
N SER A 132 18.74 0.23 6.12
CA SER A 132 19.18 -0.99 6.81
C SER A 132 18.05 -1.81 7.45
N TYR A 133 16.87 -1.21 7.64
CA TYR A 133 15.71 -1.88 8.24
C TYR A 133 14.94 -2.73 7.23
N PHE A 134 15.09 -2.45 5.94
CA PHE A 134 14.38 -3.13 4.85
C PHE A 134 15.28 -4.11 4.10
N LYS A 135 16.17 -4.83 4.81
CA LYS A 135 17.01 -5.86 4.19
C LYS A 135 16.13 -6.97 3.63
N GLY A 136 16.37 -7.35 2.37
CA GLY A 136 15.65 -8.43 1.70
C GLY A 136 14.51 -7.99 0.77
N TYR A 137 14.22 -6.68 0.69
CA TYR A 137 13.33 -6.12 -0.32
C TYR A 137 14.06 -5.80 -1.62
N SER A 138 13.38 -6.01 -2.75
CA SER A 138 13.95 -5.85 -4.10
C SER A 138 14.20 -4.38 -4.45
N HIS A 139 13.33 -3.47 -4.02
CA HIS A 139 13.38 -2.05 -4.41
C HIS A 139 13.29 -1.14 -3.19
N LEU A 140 14.40 -0.46 -2.87
CA LEU A 140 14.51 0.41 -1.68
C LEU A 140 14.69 1.87 -2.07
N TRP A 141 13.65 2.67 -1.84
CA TRP A 141 13.62 4.12 -1.96
C TRP A 141 13.66 4.76 -0.57
N CYS A 142 14.83 4.67 0.05
CA CYS A 142 15.05 5.04 1.44
C CYS A 142 15.99 6.24 1.58
N GLY A 143 15.68 7.17 2.49
CA GLY A 143 16.53 8.33 2.81
C GLY A 143 16.00 9.66 2.28
N GLU A 144 16.68 10.74 2.65
CA GLU A 144 16.30 12.13 2.32
C GLU A 144 16.22 12.41 0.81
N GLU A 145 16.96 11.65 0.02
CA GLU A 145 16.95 11.67 -1.44
C GLU A 145 15.63 11.19 -2.06
N TYR A 146 14.84 10.41 -1.31
CA TYR A 146 13.51 9.93 -1.69
C TYR A 146 12.38 10.69 -0.97
N MET A 147 12.69 11.81 -0.32
CA MET A 147 11.71 12.63 0.36
C MET A 147 10.61 13.14 -0.59
N ILE A 148 9.35 13.00 -0.16
CA ILE A 148 8.18 13.51 -0.90
C ILE A 148 8.08 15.01 -0.67
N LEU A 149 8.67 15.77 -1.58
CA LEU A 149 8.74 17.22 -1.48
C LEU A 149 7.39 17.87 -1.83
N PRO A 150 6.97 18.91 -1.08
CA PRO A 150 5.88 19.76 -1.53
C PRO A 150 6.23 20.37 -2.89
N GLN A 151 5.25 20.38 -3.80
CA GLN A 151 5.38 20.95 -5.13
C GLN A 151 5.01 22.43 -5.10
N HIS A 152 5.69 23.24 -5.94
CA HIS A 152 5.54 24.69 -6.09
C HIS A 152 5.77 25.53 -4.82
N ILE A 153 6.71 26.47 -4.90
CA ILE A 153 6.99 27.49 -3.86
C ILE A 153 6.60 28.90 -4.38
N GLU A 154 6.04 28.99 -5.58
CA GLU A 154 5.74 30.27 -6.22
C GLU A 154 4.44 30.91 -5.72
N SER A 155 4.51 32.23 -5.57
CA SER A 155 3.63 33.11 -4.82
C SER A 155 2.22 33.23 -5.42
N LYS A 156 1.23 32.53 -4.84
CA LYS A 156 -0.10 33.13 -4.71
C LYS A 156 -0.16 33.88 -3.37
N PRO A 157 -0.56 35.16 -3.35
CA PRO A 157 -0.81 35.86 -2.09
C PRO A 157 -1.81 35.08 -1.24
N LEU A 158 -1.61 35.06 0.08
CA LEU A 158 -2.54 34.43 1.03
C LEU A 158 -3.95 35.02 0.81
N GLU A 159 -4.91 34.18 0.40
CA GLU A 159 -6.32 34.60 0.26
C GLU A 159 -7.02 34.61 1.63
N SER A 160 -6.53 33.80 2.57
CA SER A 160 -6.97 33.77 3.96
C SER A 160 -6.44 34.98 4.74
N THR A 161 -7.30 35.98 4.98
CA THR A 161 -7.02 37.03 5.96
C THR A 161 -7.10 36.43 7.37
N PRO A 162 -6.09 36.64 8.24
CA PRO A 162 -6.17 36.18 9.63
C PRO A 162 -7.38 36.80 10.34
N ASP A 163 -7.99 36.05 11.26
CA ASP A 163 -9.12 36.52 12.09
C ASP A 163 -8.75 37.73 12.97
N SER A 164 -7.45 37.96 13.16
CA SER A 164 -6.87 39.17 13.74
C SER A 164 -5.92 39.84 12.74
N LYS A 165 -6.27 41.03 12.23
CA LYS A 165 -5.35 41.85 11.41
C LYS A 165 -4.14 42.27 12.26
N PRO A 166 -2.90 42.01 11.83
CA PRO A 166 -1.73 42.60 12.48
C PRO A 166 -1.67 44.11 12.16
N ALA A 167 -1.49 44.92 13.19
CA ALA A 167 -1.07 46.31 13.05
C ALA A 167 0.37 46.37 12.47
N ALA A 168 0.67 47.43 11.71
CA ALA A 168 1.92 47.65 10.99
C ALA A 168 3.19 47.21 11.76
N HIS A 169 4.04 46.40 11.10
CA HIS A 169 5.17 45.71 11.72
C HIS A 169 6.19 46.63 12.40
N ASN A 170 6.30 46.43 13.72
CA ASN A 170 7.49 46.59 14.54
C ASN A 170 8.43 45.37 14.37
N GLN A 171 9.68 45.50 14.82
CA GLN A 171 10.85 44.58 14.68
C GLN A 171 10.72 43.13 15.23
N ASN A 172 9.52 42.55 15.34
CA ASN A 172 9.32 41.23 15.98
C ASN A 172 9.74 40.06 15.09
N LYS A 173 10.33 39.03 15.71
CA LYS A 173 10.62 37.73 15.08
C LYS A 173 9.34 36.99 14.76
N GLN A 174 9.22 36.49 13.53
CA GLN A 174 8.04 35.79 13.05
C GLN A 174 8.21 34.28 13.28
N ILE A 175 7.31 33.66 14.03
CA ILE A 175 7.42 32.26 14.45
C ILE A 175 6.26 31.45 13.87
N PHE A 176 6.57 30.43 13.09
CA PHE A 176 5.58 29.49 12.57
C PHE A 176 5.24 28.43 13.63
N VAL A 177 3.95 28.16 13.88
CA VAL A 177 3.54 27.16 14.88
C VAL A 177 2.50 26.21 14.29
N ASN A 178 2.78 24.90 14.31
CA ASN A 178 1.83 23.88 13.86
C ASN A 178 2.05 22.51 14.53
N PHE A 179 1.04 21.99 15.22
CA PHE A 179 1.09 20.69 15.90
C PHE A 179 0.40 19.55 15.13
N GLY A 180 0.28 19.70 13.81
CA GLY A 180 -0.31 18.72 12.90
C GLY A 180 -1.75 19.03 12.50
N GLY A 181 -2.33 18.12 11.71
CA GLY A 181 -3.65 18.34 11.09
C GLY A 181 -4.86 18.18 12.03
N VAL A 182 -4.70 17.39 13.08
CA VAL A 182 -5.76 17.10 14.08
C VAL A 182 -5.40 17.68 15.45
N ASP A 183 -4.13 17.64 15.85
CA ASP A 183 -3.68 18.05 17.18
C ASP A 183 -4.56 17.46 18.30
N SER A 184 -4.63 16.13 18.35
CA SER A 184 -5.53 15.38 19.24
C SER A 184 -5.32 15.72 20.73
N ASN A 185 -4.08 16.07 21.11
CA ASN A 185 -3.72 16.42 22.48
C ASN A 185 -3.90 17.92 22.82
N ASN A 186 -4.43 18.71 21.88
CA ASN A 186 -4.65 20.15 22.05
C ASN A 186 -3.38 20.92 22.49
N LEU A 187 -2.26 20.60 21.84
CA LEU A 187 -0.99 21.31 22.05
C LEU A 187 -1.11 22.78 21.66
N SER A 188 -1.99 23.10 20.71
CA SER A 188 -2.27 24.46 20.27
C SER A 188 -2.81 25.34 21.41
N GLN A 189 -3.79 24.87 22.18
CA GLN A 189 -4.26 25.61 23.35
C GLN A 189 -3.19 25.62 24.46
N SER A 190 -2.53 24.48 24.69
CA SER A 190 -1.46 24.38 25.71
C SER A 190 -0.32 25.38 25.45
N PHE A 191 -0.01 25.62 24.17
CA PHE A 191 0.96 26.60 23.72
C PHE A 191 0.53 28.02 24.05
N ILE A 192 -0.71 28.38 23.74
CA ILE A 192 -1.28 29.70 24.08
C ILE A 192 -1.25 29.92 25.60
N ASP A 193 -1.71 28.93 26.38
CA ASP A 193 -1.78 29.02 27.84
C ASP A 193 -0.40 29.24 28.48
N LEU A 194 0.64 28.66 27.87
CA LEU A 194 2.02 28.81 28.31
C LEU A 194 2.61 30.18 27.91
N LEU A 195 2.30 30.67 26.70
CA LEU A 195 2.72 32.00 26.25
C LEU A 195 2.22 33.14 27.14
N VAL A 196 1.03 33.01 27.74
CA VAL A 196 0.52 34.02 28.69
C VAL A 196 1.48 34.24 29.86
N ARG A 197 2.19 33.19 30.28
CA ARG A 197 3.08 33.21 31.44
C ARG A 197 4.47 33.77 31.10
N GLU A 198 4.90 33.55 29.86
CA GLU A 198 6.26 33.79 29.37
C GLU A 198 6.31 34.90 28.30
N LEU A 199 5.40 35.87 28.38
CA LEU A 199 5.14 36.86 27.34
C LEU A 199 6.39 37.69 26.98
N THR A 200 7.02 37.35 25.85
CA THR A 200 8.12 38.16 25.27
C THR A 200 7.55 39.12 24.22
N GLN A 201 7.80 40.42 24.36
CA GLN A 201 7.30 41.45 23.41
C GLN A 201 7.97 41.40 22.01
N GLN A 202 8.87 40.45 21.77
CA GLN A 202 9.75 40.40 20.59
C GLN A 202 9.39 39.31 19.57
N CYS A 203 8.36 38.50 19.81
CA CYS A 203 7.88 37.47 18.87
C CYS A 203 6.45 37.76 18.41
N HIS A 204 6.17 37.36 17.18
CA HIS A 204 4.82 37.18 16.65
C HIS A 204 4.66 35.73 16.21
N PHE A 205 3.59 35.07 16.65
CA PHE A 205 3.34 33.66 16.42
C PHE A 205 2.21 33.47 15.41
N HIS A 206 2.48 32.72 14.35
CA HIS A 206 1.50 32.29 13.36
C HIS A 206 1.10 30.84 13.65
N LEU A 207 -0.01 30.65 14.37
CA LEU A 207 -0.53 29.35 14.75
C LEU A 207 -1.47 28.81 13.67
N VAL A 208 -1.08 27.70 13.06
CA VAL A 208 -1.87 27.03 12.02
C VAL A 208 -2.58 25.81 12.60
N LEU A 209 -3.91 25.82 12.51
CA LEU A 209 -4.81 24.74 12.92
C LEU A 209 -5.30 23.99 11.68
N GLY A 210 -5.09 22.67 11.65
CA GLY A 210 -5.49 21.84 10.52
C GLY A 210 -7.01 21.62 10.43
N GLY A 211 -7.47 21.13 9.27
CA GLY A 211 -8.89 20.88 9.02
C GLY A 211 -9.52 19.80 9.88
N GLY A 212 -8.72 19.02 10.63
CA GLY A 212 -9.19 18.00 11.56
C GLY A 212 -9.13 18.43 13.03
N TYR A 213 -8.80 19.68 13.32
CA TYR A 213 -8.70 20.20 14.70
C TYR A 213 -10.08 20.21 15.38
N PRO A 214 -10.32 19.38 16.42
CA PRO A 214 -11.66 19.21 16.99
C PRO A 214 -11.96 20.20 18.12
N HIS A 215 -10.94 20.90 18.62
CA HIS A 215 -11.04 21.72 19.81
C HIS A 215 -11.42 23.16 19.49
N LYS A 216 -11.89 23.90 20.51
CA LYS A 216 -12.06 25.36 20.42
C LYS A 216 -10.79 26.03 20.91
N ILE A 217 -10.21 26.87 20.08
CA ILE A 217 -9.04 27.68 20.44
C ILE A 217 -9.51 28.97 21.12
N ALA A 218 -8.84 29.35 22.21
CA ALA A 218 -9.12 30.56 22.97
C ALA A 218 -7.83 31.36 23.16
N ILE A 219 -7.81 32.61 22.67
CA ILE A 219 -6.69 33.53 22.87
C ILE A 219 -7.04 34.51 23.99
N PRO A 220 -6.26 34.53 25.08
CA PRO A 220 -6.39 35.56 26.10
C PRO A 220 -6.04 36.95 25.55
N LYS A 221 -6.78 37.99 25.98
CA LYS A 221 -6.58 39.39 25.56
C LYS A 221 -5.12 39.85 25.49
N PRO A 222 -4.23 39.51 26.45
CA PRO A 222 -2.81 39.91 26.38
C PRO A 222 -2.05 39.41 25.14
N LEU A 223 -2.52 38.35 24.49
CA LEU A 223 -1.88 37.70 23.34
C LEU A 223 -2.48 38.08 21.98
N GLU A 224 -3.58 38.84 21.93
CA GLU A 224 -4.29 39.16 20.67
C GLU A 224 -3.39 39.84 19.62
N ASN A 225 -2.41 40.62 20.05
CA ASN A 225 -1.46 41.32 19.17
C ASN A 225 -0.19 40.52 18.84
N PHE A 226 -0.01 39.34 19.45
CA PHE A 226 1.19 38.52 19.32
C PHE A 226 0.93 37.16 18.68
N VAL A 227 -0.33 36.77 18.53
CA VAL A 227 -0.73 35.48 17.97
C VAL A 227 -1.75 35.71 16.86
N SER A 228 -1.43 35.26 15.65
CA SER A 228 -2.36 35.15 14.53
C SER A 228 -2.72 33.67 14.35
N ILE A 229 -4.02 33.38 14.26
CA ILE A 229 -4.52 32.03 14.03
C ILE A 229 -4.96 31.89 12.57
N TYR A 230 -4.59 30.77 11.98
CA TYR A 230 -4.96 30.36 10.64
C TYR A 230 -5.61 28.99 10.68
N HIS A 231 -6.68 28.80 9.91
CA HIS A 231 -7.42 27.55 9.86
C HIS A 231 -7.38 26.96 8.47
N ASN A 232 -7.15 25.65 8.39
CA ASN A 232 -7.33 24.85 7.17
C ASN A 232 -6.65 25.46 5.93
N LEU A 233 -5.42 25.94 6.10
CA LEU A 233 -4.63 26.49 5.00
C LEU A 233 -4.46 25.43 3.90
N THR A 234 -4.56 25.86 2.65
CA THR A 234 -4.14 25.03 1.52
C THR A 234 -2.64 24.72 1.61
N PRO A 235 -2.15 23.65 0.95
CA PRO A 235 -0.71 23.36 0.94
C PRO A 235 0.16 24.55 0.53
N SER A 236 -0.27 25.32 -0.48
CA SER A 236 0.47 26.49 -0.97
C SER A 236 0.46 27.65 0.03
N GLU A 237 -0.67 27.92 0.69
CA GLU A 237 -0.76 28.93 1.75
C GLU A 237 0.07 28.55 2.98
N PHE A 238 0.08 27.27 3.37
CA PHE A 238 0.90 26.76 4.47
C PHE A 238 2.38 27.05 4.22
N LEU A 239 2.89 26.73 3.02
CA LEU A 239 4.28 26.97 2.66
C LEU A 239 4.61 28.46 2.58
N HIS A 240 3.69 29.27 2.05
CA HIS A 240 3.87 30.72 1.94
C HIS A 240 3.98 31.38 3.33
N LEU A 241 3.07 31.03 4.24
CA LEU A 241 3.11 31.54 5.62
C LEU A 241 4.37 31.06 6.36
N ALA A 242 4.77 29.81 6.20
CA ALA A 242 6.01 29.32 6.80
C ALA A 242 7.23 30.10 6.29
N LEU A 243 7.29 30.45 5.00
CA LEU A 243 8.39 31.24 4.42
C LEU A 243 8.49 32.67 4.94
N THR A 244 7.41 33.25 5.47
CA THR A 244 7.49 34.58 6.11
C THR A 244 8.05 34.52 7.53
N CYS A 245 8.31 33.32 8.06
CA CYS A 245 8.76 33.12 9.43
C CYS A 245 10.28 32.94 9.53
N ASP A 246 10.85 33.42 10.64
CA ASP A 246 12.27 33.24 10.99
C ASP A 246 12.56 31.82 11.50
N TYR A 247 11.68 31.31 12.36
CA TYR A 247 11.80 30.01 13.05
C TYR A 247 10.46 29.29 13.07
N ALA A 248 10.48 28.00 13.37
CA ALA A 248 9.26 27.20 13.53
C ALA A 248 9.25 26.35 14.81
N LEU A 249 8.06 26.15 15.35
CA LEU A 249 7.73 25.19 16.40
C LEU A 249 6.68 24.22 15.86
N SER A 250 7.02 22.94 15.71
CA SER A 250 6.12 22.00 15.05
C SER A 250 6.15 20.57 15.61
N ALA A 251 5.14 19.78 15.30
CA ALA A 251 5.15 18.33 15.52
C ALA A 251 6.06 17.62 14.50
N GLY A 252 6.62 16.46 14.87
CA GLY A 252 7.54 15.67 14.04
C GLY A 252 6.91 14.85 12.89
N GLY A 253 5.77 15.31 12.37
CA GLY A 253 5.06 14.67 11.26
C GLY A 253 5.40 15.27 9.88
N GLY A 254 4.43 15.28 8.97
CA GLY A 254 4.59 15.81 7.61
C GLY A 254 4.99 17.29 7.55
N SER A 255 4.61 18.09 8.54
CA SER A 255 4.95 19.52 8.62
C SER A 255 6.44 19.76 8.87
N MET A 256 7.10 18.90 9.65
CA MET A 256 8.56 18.97 9.81
C MET A 256 9.28 18.81 8.46
N LEU A 257 8.80 17.89 7.62
CA LEU A 257 9.35 17.67 6.28
C LEU A 257 9.18 18.90 5.37
N GLU A 258 8.05 19.60 5.48
CA GLU A 258 7.82 20.86 4.75
C GLU A 258 8.77 21.95 5.22
N LEU A 259 8.96 22.10 6.54
CA LEU A 259 9.89 23.08 7.11
C LEU A 259 11.36 22.80 6.72
N LEU A 260 11.76 21.52 6.66
CA LEU A 260 13.07 21.12 6.14
C LEU A 260 13.27 21.53 4.68
N ARG A 261 12.24 21.37 3.83
CA ARG A 261 12.28 21.83 2.44
C ARG A 261 12.43 23.35 2.34
N LEU A 262 11.75 24.09 3.21
CA LEU A 262 11.82 25.55 3.27
C LEU A 262 13.10 26.06 3.96
N LYS A 263 13.92 25.16 4.51
CA LYS A 263 15.17 25.48 5.25
C LYS A 263 14.93 26.38 6.45
N ILE A 264 13.79 26.21 7.13
CA ILE A 264 13.41 26.98 8.31
C ILE A 264 13.98 26.30 9.57
N PRO A 265 14.80 26.99 10.39
CA PRO A 265 15.22 26.48 11.68
C PRO A 265 14.01 26.11 12.54
N SER A 266 13.91 24.84 12.91
CA SER A 266 12.69 24.29 13.50
C SER A 266 12.99 23.57 14.81
N ILE A 267 12.13 23.82 15.81
CA ILE A 267 12.05 23.08 17.06
C ILE A 267 10.89 22.09 16.94
N ILE A 268 11.17 20.81 17.15
CA ILE A 268 10.28 19.71 16.84
C ILE A 268 9.89 18.97 18.12
N LEU A 269 8.59 18.81 18.31
CA LEU A 269 7.99 18.01 19.36
C LEU A 269 7.57 16.66 18.80
N GLN A 270 7.84 15.60 19.58
CA GLN A 270 7.26 14.31 19.30
C GLN A 270 5.83 14.26 19.83
N THR A 271 4.86 14.06 18.93
CA THR A 271 3.44 13.96 19.30
C THR A 271 2.87 12.55 19.17
N ALA A 272 3.59 11.65 18.50
CA ALA A 272 3.22 10.26 18.32
C ALA A 272 4.45 9.33 18.34
N GLN A 273 4.25 8.06 18.71
CA GLN A 273 5.35 7.09 18.85
C GLN A 273 6.04 6.77 17.52
N ASN A 274 5.29 6.74 16.42
CA ASN A 274 5.80 6.50 15.06
C ASN A 274 6.73 7.62 14.55
N GLN A 275 6.79 8.78 15.21
CA GLN A 275 7.69 9.87 14.83
C GLN A 275 9.11 9.71 15.42
N THR A 276 9.30 8.84 16.42
CA THR A 276 10.56 8.74 17.20
C THR A 276 11.79 8.59 16.31
N PHE A 277 11.82 7.51 15.52
CA PHE A 277 12.95 7.20 14.65
C PHE A 277 13.19 8.35 13.65
N HIS A 278 12.11 8.88 13.07
CA HIS A 278 12.18 9.95 12.09
C HIS A 278 12.81 11.23 12.65
N ILE A 279 12.36 11.69 13.81
CA ILE A 279 12.89 12.86 14.50
C ILE A 279 14.37 12.66 14.85
N GLU A 280 14.73 11.50 15.41
CA GLU A 280 16.11 11.21 15.81
C GLU A 280 17.09 11.30 14.65
N GLN A 281 16.74 10.76 13.47
CA GLN A 281 17.64 10.79 12.31
C GLN A 281 17.85 12.21 11.79
N TRP A 282 16.82 13.05 11.76
CA TRP A 282 16.95 14.45 11.37
C TRP A 282 17.70 15.28 12.40
N GLN A 283 17.52 15.00 13.70
CA GLN A 283 18.28 15.64 14.77
C GLN A 283 19.77 15.28 14.69
N LYS A 284 20.11 14.00 14.42
CA LYS A 284 21.51 13.57 14.23
C LYS A 284 22.21 14.30 13.08
N LYS A 285 21.48 14.64 12.02
CA LYS A 285 21.96 15.50 10.92
C LYS A 285 22.10 16.98 11.32
N GLY A 286 21.61 17.37 12.49
CA GLY A 286 21.71 18.73 13.02
C GLY A 286 20.91 19.75 12.21
N VAL A 287 19.80 19.33 11.60
CA VAL A 287 18.92 20.20 10.77
C VAL A 287 17.60 20.56 11.45
N ILE A 288 17.31 19.94 12.60
CA ILE A 288 16.22 20.29 13.51
C ILE A 288 16.75 20.34 14.94
N CYS A 289 16.00 20.98 15.84
CA CYS A 289 16.18 20.85 17.28
C CYS A 289 15.01 20.04 17.85
N TYR A 290 15.29 18.94 18.54
CA TYR A 290 14.24 18.19 19.23
C TYR A 290 14.00 18.77 20.62
N ALA A 291 12.72 18.94 20.97
CA ALA A 291 12.28 19.28 22.31
C ALA A 291 11.45 18.13 22.89
N LYS A 292 11.67 17.83 24.17
CA LYS A 292 10.95 16.76 24.88
C LYS A 292 9.51 17.13 25.20
N ASP A 293 9.24 18.41 25.39
CA ASP A 293 7.96 18.95 25.81
C ASP A 293 7.84 20.42 25.39
N LEU A 294 6.63 20.95 25.45
CA LEU A 294 6.33 22.32 25.03
C LEU A 294 7.09 23.40 25.83
N PRO A 295 7.25 23.28 27.17
CA PRO A 295 8.10 24.21 27.93
C PRO A 295 9.55 24.25 27.45
N SER A 296 10.21 23.11 27.28
CA SER A 296 11.59 23.07 26.77
C SER A 296 11.70 23.59 25.33
N ALA A 297 10.64 23.43 24.53
CA ALA A 297 10.58 24.00 23.19
C ALA A 297 10.55 25.53 23.22
N LEU A 298 9.74 26.13 24.10
CA LEU A 298 9.68 27.59 24.27
C LEU A 298 10.98 28.15 24.86
N GLU A 299 11.56 27.49 25.86
CA GLU A 299 12.86 27.87 26.42
C GLU A 299 13.94 27.91 25.33
N THR A 300 13.98 26.87 24.48
CA THR A 300 14.89 26.82 23.34
C THR A 300 14.62 27.95 22.35
N LEU A 301 13.35 28.20 22.02
CA LEU A 301 12.96 29.26 21.09
C LEU A 301 13.37 30.64 21.58
N PHE A 302 13.15 30.95 22.86
CA PHE A 302 13.55 32.23 23.44
C PHE A 302 15.08 32.36 23.49
N SER A 303 15.80 31.27 23.76
CA SER A 303 17.27 31.29 23.67
C SER A 303 17.78 31.64 22.26
N TRP A 304 17.04 31.26 21.20
CA TRP A 304 17.38 31.58 19.80
C TRP A 304 17.19 33.06 19.43
N GLN A 305 16.44 33.83 20.23
CA GLN A 305 16.34 35.27 20.06
C GLN A 305 17.68 35.95 20.37
N GLU A 306 18.33 35.54 21.46
CA GLU A 306 19.63 36.05 21.89
C GLU A 306 20.77 35.39 21.12
N ASN A 307 20.68 34.07 20.91
CA ASN A 307 21.72 33.25 20.30
C ASN A 307 21.17 32.45 19.11
N PRO A 308 21.07 33.06 17.91
CA PRO A 308 20.55 32.38 16.73
C PRO A 308 21.28 31.06 16.43
N PRO A 309 20.57 30.00 16.00
CA PRO A 309 21.12 28.66 15.83
C PRO A 309 21.94 28.53 14.53
N LYS A 310 23.13 29.16 14.51
CA LYS A 310 23.98 29.29 13.31
C LYS A 310 24.35 27.94 12.67
N ILE A 311 24.73 26.95 13.48
CA ILE A 311 25.13 25.62 13.00
C ILE A 311 23.94 24.91 12.33
N LEU A 312 22.77 24.92 12.96
CA LEU A 312 21.55 24.32 12.41
C LEU A 312 21.17 24.99 11.09
N LYS A 313 21.22 26.32 11.03
CA LYS A 313 20.94 27.08 9.79
C LYS A 313 21.92 26.75 8.68
N GLN A 314 23.21 26.59 8.99
CA GLN A 314 24.23 26.17 8.03
C GLN A 314 23.98 24.74 7.51
N ASN A 315 23.64 23.80 8.39
CA ASN A 315 23.30 22.43 8.00
C ASN A 315 22.07 22.38 7.09
N LEU A 316 21.03 23.15 7.40
CA LEU A 316 19.83 23.31 6.55
C LEU A 316 20.17 23.88 5.17
N GLN A 317 21.08 24.85 5.09
CA GLN A 317 21.51 25.41 3.81
C GLN A 317 22.16 24.37 2.90
N ASN A 318 22.96 23.48 3.47
CA ASN A 318 23.66 22.40 2.77
C ASN A 318 22.79 21.17 2.51
N LEU A 319 21.60 21.11 3.11
CA LEU A 319 20.72 19.97 2.99
C LEU A 319 20.16 19.84 1.56
N THR A 320 20.32 18.65 0.98
CA THR A 320 19.76 18.28 -0.32
C THR A 320 18.68 17.24 -0.09
N LEU A 321 17.47 17.48 -0.62
CA LEU A 321 16.29 16.66 -0.39
C LEU A 321 15.64 16.26 -1.72
N GLY A 322 15.04 15.07 -1.76
CA GLY A 322 14.19 14.63 -2.87
C GLY A 322 14.90 14.49 -4.23
N SER A 323 16.23 14.36 -4.24
CA SER A 323 17.04 14.34 -5.46
C SER A 323 16.81 13.12 -6.35
N LYS A 324 16.22 12.04 -5.83
CA LYS A 324 16.00 10.76 -6.55
C LYS A 324 14.54 10.43 -6.79
N LEU A 325 13.61 10.85 -5.93
CA LEU A 325 12.21 10.40 -5.97
C LEU A 325 11.54 10.62 -7.34
N GLU A 326 11.56 11.86 -7.86
CA GLU A 326 10.88 12.16 -9.14
C GLU A 326 11.44 11.32 -10.29
N SER A 327 12.77 11.15 -10.34
CA SER A 327 13.43 10.32 -11.38
C SER A 327 13.11 8.83 -11.25
N ALA A 328 13.01 8.32 -10.02
CA ALA A 328 12.68 6.93 -9.75
C ALA A 328 11.22 6.62 -10.12
N LEU A 329 10.30 7.53 -9.77
CA LEU A 329 8.90 7.44 -10.17
C LEU A 329 8.76 7.50 -11.69
N LEU A 330 9.45 8.44 -12.36
CA LEU A 330 9.42 8.54 -13.81
C LEU A 330 9.93 7.27 -14.49
N SER A 331 11.05 6.71 -14.01
CA SER A 331 11.60 5.46 -14.55
C SER A 331 10.63 4.29 -14.34
N LEU A 332 10.00 4.17 -13.16
CA LEU A 332 8.98 3.16 -12.92
C LEU A 332 7.81 3.31 -13.89
N ILE A 333 7.27 4.52 -14.04
CA ILE A 333 6.17 4.82 -14.95
C ILE A 333 6.52 4.44 -16.39
N GLN A 334 7.71 4.80 -16.85
CA GLN A 334 8.18 4.47 -18.20
C GLN A 334 8.29 2.96 -18.41
N ASN A 335 8.82 2.24 -17.42
CA ASN A 335 8.92 0.78 -17.48
C ASN A 335 7.54 0.11 -17.50
N LEU A 336 6.56 0.66 -16.77
CA LEU A 336 5.18 0.15 -16.74
C LEU A 336 4.38 0.49 -18.00
N ALA A 337 4.74 1.58 -18.67
CA ALA A 337 4.07 2.08 -19.88
C ALA A 337 4.70 1.57 -21.18
N ALA A 338 5.95 1.08 -21.15
CA ALA A 338 6.58 0.48 -22.32
C ALA A 338 5.73 -0.72 -22.79
N PRO A 339 5.39 -0.82 -24.09
CA PRO A 339 4.83 -2.05 -24.63
C PRO A 339 5.86 -3.14 -24.36
N HIS A 340 5.46 -4.21 -23.67
CA HIS A 340 6.35 -5.30 -23.29
C HIS A 340 7.18 -5.76 -24.49
N SER A 341 8.42 -5.27 -24.61
CA SER A 341 9.44 -5.89 -25.43
C SER A 341 9.91 -7.09 -24.62
N THR A 342 9.52 -8.25 -25.11
CA THR A 342 9.91 -9.57 -24.63
C THR A 342 11.42 -9.75 -24.75
N ALA A 343 12.17 -9.19 -23.80
CA ALA A 343 13.58 -9.50 -23.61
C ALA A 343 14.05 -9.00 -22.24
N GLN A 344 13.71 -9.75 -21.18
CA GLN A 344 14.65 -10.13 -20.11
C GLN A 344 13.94 -10.99 -19.06
N ASN A 345 14.30 -12.28 -19.05
CA ASN A 345 14.11 -13.27 -17.97
C ASN A 345 12.69 -13.40 -17.38
N GLU A 346 11.69 -13.68 -18.21
CA GLU A 346 10.44 -14.23 -17.72
C GLU A 346 10.63 -15.71 -17.36
N THR A 347 10.58 -16.02 -16.06
CA THR A 347 9.97 -17.30 -15.67
C THR A 347 8.53 -17.26 -16.19
N ALA A 348 8.23 -18.04 -17.23
CA ALA A 348 6.92 -18.10 -17.87
C ALA A 348 5.78 -18.08 -16.82
N LYS A 349 4.94 -17.03 -16.88
CA LYS A 349 3.86 -16.83 -15.91
C LYS A 349 2.69 -17.74 -16.29
N ILE A 350 2.29 -18.62 -15.38
CA ILE A 350 1.12 -19.48 -15.56
C ILE A 350 -0.14 -18.62 -15.51
N GLN A 351 -0.99 -18.73 -16.53
CA GLN A 351 -2.33 -18.16 -16.53
C GLN A 351 -3.33 -19.21 -16.03
N ALA A 352 -4.29 -18.78 -15.20
CA ALA A 352 -5.34 -19.64 -14.67
C ALA A 352 -6.72 -19.11 -15.06
N LEU A 353 -7.41 -19.85 -15.92
CA LEU A 353 -8.71 -19.49 -16.49
C LEU A 353 -9.82 -20.19 -15.69
N PRO A 354 -10.67 -19.46 -14.93
CA PRO A 354 -11.75 -20.07 -14.15
C PRO A 354 -12.80 -20.74 -15.06
N PHE A 355 -13.23 -21.94 -14.69
CA PHE A 355 -14.21 -22.72 -15.48
C PHE A 355 -15.50 -21.95 -15.85
N PRO A 356 -16.12 -21.15 -14.95
CA PRO A 356 -17.33 -20.38 -15.29
C PRO A 356 -17.13 -19.31 -16.38
N LYS A 357 -15.87 -18.99 -16.73
CA LYS A 357 -15.52 -17.95 -17.71
C LYS A 357 -14.94 -18.52 -19.01
N LEU A 358 -14.93 -19.85 -19.18
CA LEU A 358 -14.37 -20.48 -20.37
C LEU A 358 -15.25 -20.26 -21.59
N ASN A 359 -14.59 -19.99 -22.73
CA ASN A 359 -15.27 -19.99 -24.02
C ASN A 359 -15.55 -21.44 -24.50
N PRO A 360 -16.38 -21.64 -25.54
CA PRO A 360 -16.73 -22.98 -26.03
C PRO A 360 -15.51 -23.84 -26.42
N THR A 361 -14.49 -23.25 -27.04
CA THR A 361 -13.27 -23.96 -27.45
C THR A 361 -12.47 -24.46 -26.24
N GLN A 362 -12.32 -23.62 -25.21
CA GLN A 362 -11.67 -23.98 -23.96
C GLN A 362 -12.47 -25.05 -23.20
N SER A 363 -13.80 -24.93 -23.18
CA SER A 363 -14.68 -25.93 -22.58
C SER A 363 -14.56 -27.30 -23.27
N GLN A 364 -14.45 -27.31 -24.60
CA GLN A 364 -14.21 -28.55 -25.35
C GLN A 364 -12.83 -29.13 -25.06
N ALA A 365 -11.79 -28.28 -24.95
CA ALA A 365 -10.43 -28.71 -24.64
C ALA A 365 -10.35 -29.40 -23.27
N ILE A 366 -10.99 -28.85 -22.22
CA ILE A 366 -11.00 -29.50 -20.89
C ILE A 366 -11.75 -30.84 -20.92
N LEU A 367 -12.84 -30.95 -21.69
CA LEU A 367 -13.58 -32.21 -21.84
C LEU A 367 -12.72 -33.28 -22.54
N GLN A 368 -12.02 -32.90 -23.61
CA GLN A 368 -11.08 -33.78 -24.31
C GLN A 368 -9.95 -34.24 -23.39
N MET A 369 -9.31 -33.31 -22.66
CA MET A 369 -8.28 -33.65 -21.68
C MET A 369 -8.79 -34.59 -20.59
N ARG A 370 -10.00 -34.36 -20.08
CA ARG A 370 -10.60 -35.15 -18.99
C ARG A 370 -10.95 -36.58 -19.43
N ASN A 371 -11.35 -36.76 -20.68
CA ASN A 371 -11.69 -38.06 -21.28
C ASN A 371 -10.49 -38.76 -21.94
N HIS A 372 -9.32 -38.12 -22.00
CA HIS A 372 -8.13 -38.75 -22.56
C HIS A 372 -7.80 -40.06 -21.80
N PRO A 373 -7.53 -41.20 -22.46
CA PRO A 373 -7.34 -42.50 -21.80
C PRO A 373 -6.31 -42.50 -20.67
N ASP A 374 -5.21 -41.77 -20.85
CA ASP A 374 -4.14 -41.65 -19.83
C ASP A 374 -4.52 -40.84 -18.60
N ILE A 375 -5.59 -40.06 -18.67
CA ILE A 375 -6.15 -39.30 -17.55
C ILE A 375 -7.34 -40.05 -16.95
N ALA A 376 -8.27 -40.48 -17.79
CA ALA A 376 -9.51 -41.14 -17.41
C ALA A 376 -9.30 -42.38 -16.51
N LYS A 377 -8.27 -43.19 -16.77
CA LYS A 377 -7.94 -44.39 -15.98
C LYS A 377 -7.62 -44.11 -14.51
N TRP A 378 -7.29 -42.87 -14.17
CA TRP A 378 -6.95 -42.44 -12.80
C TRP A 378 -8.07 -41.66 -12.10
N MET A 379 -9.23 -41.56 -12.74
CA MET A 379 -10.35 -40.76 -12.28
C MET A 379 -11.51 -41.65 -11.83
N TYR A 380 -12.32 -41.19 -10.89
CA TYR A 380 -13.48 -41.95 -10.42
C TYR A 380 -14.53 -42.18 -11.51
N ALA A 381 -14.74 -41.20 -12.39
CA ALA A 381 -15.53 -41.36 -13.60
C ALA A 381 -14.59 -41.48 -14.81
N THR A 382 -14.56 -42.65 -15.44
CA THR A 382 -13.69 -42.93 -16.59
C THR A 382 -14.18 -42.28 -17.89
N HIS A 383 -15.42 -41.79 -17.93
CA HIS A 383 -15.96 -41.03 -19.06
C HIS A 383 -16.95 -39.96 -18.59
N ILE A 384 -16.86 -38.76 -19.18
CA ILE A 384 -17.78 -37.64 -18.98
C ILE A 384 -18.46 -37.32 -20.32
N SER A 385 -19.79 -37.38 -20.36
CA SER A 385 -20.56 -37.00 -21.56
C SER A 385 -20.59 -35.47 -21.72
N LEU A 386 -20.80 -34.99 -22.95
CA LEU A 386 -20.94 -33.55 -23.24
C LEU A 386 -22.09 -32.91 -22.44
N GLU A 387 -23.20 -33.63 -22.28
CA GLU A 387 -24.36 -33.19 -21.51
C GLU A 387 -24.01 -33.00 -20.02
N SER A 388 -23.36 -34.00 -19.41
CA SER A 388 -22.93 -33.93 -18.01
C SER A 388 -21.91 -32.82 -17.78
N HIS A 389 -20.96 -32.65 -18.70
CA HIS A 389 -19.97 -31.58 -18.67
C HIS A 389 -20.61 -30.19 -18.74
N THR A 390 -21.57 -30.00 -19.64
CA THR A 390 -22.29 -28.73 -19.79
C THR A 390 -23.09 -28.40 -18.53
N ALA A 391 -23.82 -29.38 -17.97
CA ALA A 391 -24.54 -29.21 -16.72
C ALA A 391 -23.61 -28.90 -15.53
N PHE A 392 -22.45 -29.55 -15.48
CA PHE A 392 -21.42 -29.29 -14.46
C PHE A 392 -20.91 -27.84 -14.51
N LEU A 393 -20.57 -27.33 -15.69
CA LEU A 393 -20.10 -25.94 -15.86
C LEU A 393 -21.18 -24.92 -15.48
N ALA A 394 -22.44 -25.17 -15.84
CA ALA A 394 -23.55 -24.29 -15.48
C ALA A 394 -23.75 -24.19 -13.96
N ASN A 395 -23.59 -25.31 -13.24
CA ASN A 395 -23.75 -25.35 -11.78
C ASN A 395 -22.57 -24.71 -11.02
N LEU A 396 -21.37 -24.67 -11.61
CA LEU A 396 -20.18 -24.12 -10.96
C LEU A 396 -20.24 -22.62 -10.69
N ALA A 397 -21.00 -21.85 -11.48
CA ALA A 397 -21.04 -20.39 -11.33
C ALA A 397 -21.53 -19.93 -9.94
N ASN A 398 -22.37 -20.74 -9.29
CA ASN A 398 -22.98 -20.45 -8.00
C ASN A 398 -22.50 -21.36 -6.85
N ASP A 399 -21.52 -22.23 -7.10
CA ASP A 399 -20.98 -23.15 -6.08
C ASP A 399 -19.71 -22.57 -5.44
N HIS A 400 -19.82 -22.11 -4.19
CA HIS A 400 -18.68 -21.57 -3.44
C HIS A 400 -17.78 -22.65 -2.80
N THR A 401 -18.22 -23.91 -2.79
CA THR A 401 -17.49 -25.04 -2.21
C THR A 401 -16.50 -25.67 -3.18
N ARG A 402 -16.52 -25.24 -4.45
CA ARG A 402 -15.69 -25.80 -5.52
C ARG A 402 -15.19 -24.71 -6.46
N ARG A 403 -13.92 -24.81 -6.88
CA ARG A 403 -13.31 -23.93 -7.87
C ARG A 403 -12.43 -24.75 -8.81
N TYR A 404 -12.49 -24.46 -10.09
CA TYR A 404 -11.78 -25.17 -11.15
C TYR A 404 -11.11 -24.17 -12.09
N TRP A 405 -9.89 -24.49 -12.53
CA TRP A 405 -9.12 -23.68 -13.45
C TRP A 405 -8.52 -24.52 -14.57
N LEU A 406 -8.59 -24.01 -15.79
CA LEU A 406 -7.74 -24.41 -16.89
C LEU A 406 -6.45 -23.59 -16.80
N LEU A 407 -5.30 -24.26 -16.68
CA LEU A 407 -4.01 -23.60 -16.57
C LEU A 407 -3.27 -23.63 -17.91
N GLN A 408 -2.64 -22.51 -18.23
CA GLN A 408 -1.94 -22.26 -19.49
C GLN A 408 -0.56 -21.64 -19.21
N GLU A 409 0.44 -21.99 -20.00
CA GLU A 409 1.78 -21.38 -19.97
C GLU A 409 2.29 -21.24 -21.41
N ASN A 410 2.81 -20.07 -21.79
CA ASN A 410 3.28 -19.78 -23.16
C ASN A 410 2.25 -20.16 -24.23
N ASP A 411 1.00 -19.76 -24.01
CA ASP A 411 -0.17 -20.08 -24.82
C ASP A 411 -0.55 -21.57 -24.92
N GLU A 412 0.12 -22.46 -24.19
CA GLU A 412 -0.15 -23.91 -24.20
C GLU A 412 -0.90 -24.35 -22.93
N TYR A 413 -2.01 -25.08 -23.07
CA TYR A 413 -2.75 -25.61 -21.91
C TYR A 413 -1.95 -26.71 -21.23
N ILE A 414 -1.54 -26.49 -19.99
CA ILE A 414 -0.74 -27.46 -19.22
C ILE A 414 -1.60 -28.47 -18.46
N GLY A 415 -2.88 -28.15 -18.22
CA GLY A 415 -3.85 -29.03 -17.59
C GLY A 415 -4.86 -28.27 -16.73
N VAL A 416 -5.48 -28.99 -15.79
CA VAL A 416 -6.55 -28.48 -14.93
C VAL A 416 -6.20 -28.72 -13.48
N GLY A 417 -6.51 -27.73 -12.65
CA GLY A 417 -6.45 -27.80 -11.20
C GLY A 417 -7.80 -27.47 -10.59
N SER A 418 -8.12 -28.09 -9.46
CA SER A 418 -9.35 -27.82 -8.72
C SER A 418 -9.14 -27.77 -7.22
N LEU A 419 -9.98 -26.99 -6.56
CA LEU A 419 -10.25 -27.04 -5.13
C LEU A 419 -11.70 -27.45 -4.95
N THR A 420 -11.94 -28.46 -4.12
CA THR A 420 -13.29 -28.95 -3.81
C THR A 420 -13.46 -29.08 -2.31
N ARG A 421 -14.71 -29.20 -1.85
CA ARG A 421 -15.04 -29.29 -0.42
C ARG A 421 -14.40 -28.14 0.37
N ILE A 422 -14.34 -26.94 -0.24
CA ILE A 422 -13.76 -25.75 0.37
C ILE A 422 -14.59 -25.41 1.60
N ASN A 423 -13.93 -25.42 2.75
CA ASN A 423 -14.52 -25.03 4.02
C ASN A 423 -13.71 -23.87 4.58
N LEU A 424 -14.26 -22.65 4.47
CA LEU A 424 -13.59 -21.44 4.95
C LEU A 424 -13.61 -21.34 6.48
N THR A 425 -14.63 -21.90 7.14
CA THR A 425 -14.74 -21.91 8.62
C THR A 425 -13.65 -22.79 9.24
N HIS A 426 -13.46 -23.99 8.71
CA HIS A 426 -12.45 -24.95 9.18
C HIS A 426 -11.15 -24.91 8.38
N ARG A 427 -11.03 -23.94 7.47
CA ARG A 427 -9.82 -23.62 6.70
C ARG A 427 -9.19 -24.84 6.02
N HIS A 428 -9.98 -25.62 5.29
CA HIS A 428 -9.44 -26.73 4.48
C HIS A 428 -10.15 -26.90 3.14
N ALA A 429 -9.48 -27.58 2.21
CA ALA A 429 -10.05 -27.99 0.92
C ALA A 429 -9.35 -29.24 0.38
N PHE A 430 -9.93 -29.84 -0.65
CA PHE A 430 -9.38 -30.97 -1.38
C PHE A 430 -8.89 -30.54 -2.76
N ILE A 431 -7.64 -30.88 -3.11
CA ILE A 431 -7.07 -30.61 -4.43
C ILE A 431 -7.37 -31.75 -5.42
N GLY A 432 -7.55 -31.38 -6.68
CA GLY A 432 -7.55 -32.30 -7.81
C GLY A 432 -6.72 -31.75 -8.96
N ILE A 433 -5.92 -32.59 -9.62
CA ILE A 433 -5.11 -32.18 -10.78
C ILE A 433 -5.21 -33.22 -11.90
N TYR A 434 -5.20 -32.75 -13.15
CA TYR A 434 -4.81 -33.56 -14.29
C TYR A 434 -4.05 -32.72 -15.31
N LYS A 435 -3.04 -33.33 -15.92
CA LYS A 435 -2.19 -32.68 -16.92
C LYS A 435 -2.80 -32.82 -18.31
N ASN A 436 -2.58 -31.83 -19.16
CA ASN A 436 -2.73 -32.01 -20.61
C ASN A 436 -1.59 -32.93 -21.08
N VAL A 437 -1.89 -34.08 -21.67
CA VAL A 437 -0.85 -35.04 -22.11
C VAL A 437 -0.10 -34.55 -23.34
N ASP A 438 -0.79 -33.84 -24.24
CA ASP A 438 -0.26 -33.35 -25.52
C ASP A 438 0.63 -32.11 -25.36
N SER A 439 0.60 -31.52 -24.17
CA SER A 439 1.40 -30.35 -23.84
C SER A 439 2.90 -30.68 -23.77
N SER A 440 3.72 -29.92 -24.49
CA SER A 440 5.18 -30.00 -24.50
C SER A 440 5.84 -29.46 -23.23
N ILE A 441 5.10 -28.67 -22.44
CA ILE A 441 5.60 -28.06 -21.20
C ILE A 441 6.06 -29.12 -20.18
N PRO A 442 7.26 -28.99 -19.59
CA PRO A 442 7.73 -29.90 -18.54
C PRO A 442 7.13 -29.56 -17.17
N ARG A 443 7.09 -30.56 -16.28
CA ARG A 443 6.68 -30.41 -14.85
C ARG A 443 5.28 -29.81 -14.65
N LYS A 444 4.36 -30.04 -15.58
CA LYS A 444 2.95 -29.57 -15.56
C LYS A 444 2.27 -29.78 -14.22
N GLY A 445 2.34 -30.99 -13.67
CA GLY A 445 1.73 -31.31 -12.36
C GLY A 445 2.25 -30.43 -11.23
N ALA A 446 3.56 -30.18 -11.15
CA ALA A 446 4.15 -29.31 -10.13
C ALA A 446 3.74 -27.85 -10.30
N LYS A 447 3.63 -27.39 -11.56
CA LYS A 447 3.15 -26.05 -11.91
C LYS A 447 1.70 -25.83 -11.49
N ILE A 448 0.83 -26.79 -11.82
CA ILE A 448 -0.59 -26.79 -11.42
C ILE A 448 -0.72 -26.83 -9.90
N LEU A 449 0.02 -27.73 -9.23
CA LEU A 449 -0.03 -27.88 -7.78
C LEU A 449 0.44 -26.61 -7.06
N LYS A 450 1.53 -25.99 -7.51
CA LYS A 450 2.03 -24.74 -6.94
C LYS A 450 1.00 -23.60 -7.05
N PHE A 451 0.29 -23.53 -8.18
CA PHE A 451 -0.83 -22.60 -8.32
C PHE A 451 -1.94 -22.89 -7.31
N LEU A 452 -2.37 -24.16 -7.16
CA LEU A 452 -3.42 -24.53 -6.22
C LEU A 452 -3.04 -24.26 -4.77
N GLU A 453 -1.80 -24.56 -4.37
CA GLU A 453 -1.27 -24.27 -3.04
C GLU A 453 -1.24 -22.77 -2.76
N SER A 454 -0.72 -21.98 -3.70
CA SER A 454 -0.73 -20.52 -3.59
C SER A 454 -2.16 -20.01 -3.47
N TYR A 455 -3.08 -20.54 -4.29
CA TYR A 455 -4.48 -20.11 -4.26
C TYR A 455 -5.15 -20.46 -2.92
N ALA A 456 -4.98 -21.69 -2.45
CA ALA A 456 -5.58 -22.17 -1.22
C ALA A 456 -5.04 -21.46 0.03
N PHE A 457 -3.72 -21.37 0.17
CA PHE A 457 -3.10 -20.84 1.38
C PHE A 457 -3.07 -19.31 1.39
N ASN A 458 -2.83 -18.67 0.24
CA ASN A 458 -2.67 -17.21 0.17
C ASN A 458 -3.98 -16.50 -0.15
N GLU A 459 -4.77 -16.98 -1.13
CA GLU A 459 -6.04 -16.32 -1.51
C GLU A 459 -7.20 -16.67 -0.58
N LEU A 460 -7.34 -17.96 -0.24
CA LEU A 460 -8.44 -18.45 0.59
C LEU A 460 -8.09 -18.52 2.09
N GLY A 461 -6.83 -18.32 2.47
CA GLY A 461 -6.39 -18.37 3.86
C GLY A 461 -6.59 -19.74 4.52
N LEU A 462 -6.57 -20.82 3.72
CA LEU A 462 -6.74 -22.18 4.24
C LEU A 462 -5.50 -22.59 5.09
N HIS A 463 -5.71 -23.54 6.00
CA HIS A 463 -4.69 -24.10 6.86
C HIS A 463 -4.18 -25.45 6.33
N THR A 464 -5.07 -26.29 5.79
CA THR A 464 -4.71 -27.60 5.21
C THR A 464 -5.28 -27.82 3.82
N LEU A 465 -4.52 -28.56 3.01
CA LEU A 465 -4.97 -29.12 1.73
C LEU A 465 -4.92 -30.64 1.80
N HIS A 466 -5.96 -31.28 1.29
CA HIS A 466 -6.15 -32.72 1.27
C HIS A 466 -6.23 -33.24 -0.16
N LEU A 467 -5.92 -34.51 -0.39
CA LEU A 467 -6.09 -35.17 -1.68
C LEU A 467 -6.42 -36.64 -1.52
N GLU A 468 -7.07 -37.16 -2.55
CA GLU A 468 -7.42 -38.57 -2.71
C GLU A 468 -6.68 -39.15 -3.91
N VAL A 469 -5.99 -40.28 -3.75
CA VAL A 469 -5.27 -40.95 -4.83
C VAL A 469 -5.47 -42.46 -4.77
N LEU A 470 -5.82 -43.09 -5.89
CA LEU A 470 -5.95 -44.55 -5.98
C LEU A 470 -4.64 -45.22 -5.52
N GLN A 471 -4.74 -46.25 -4.67
CA GLN A 471 -3.56 -46.87 -4.05
C GLN A 471 -2.53 -47.40 -5.07
N HIS A 472 -2.99 -47.84 -6.24
CA HIS A 472 -2.13 -48.37 -7.29
C HIS A 472 -1.54 -47.27 -8.21
N ASN A 473 -1.88 -45.99 -8.03
CA ASN A 473 -1.26 -44.86 -8.73
C ASN A 473 0.04 -44.42 -8.04
N THR A 474 1.02 -45.31 -8.05
CA THR A 474 2.32 -45.13 -7.38
C THR A 474 3.06 -43.87 -7.86
N GLN A 475 2.89 -43.49 -9.13
CA GLN A 475 3.48 -42.27 -9.69
C GLN A 475 2.92 -40.99 -9.05
N ALA A 476 1.59 -40.90 -8.89
CA ALA A 476 0.96 -39.74 -8.26
C ALA A 476 1.31 -39.65 -6.77
N ILE A 477 1.31 -40.79 -6.06
CA ILE A 477 1.72 -40.86 -4.65
C ILE A 477 3.14 -40.31 -4.46
N ALA A 478 4.11 -40.84 -5.22
CA ALA A 478 5.50 -40.39 -5.14
C ALA A 478 5.66 -38.91 -5.53
N PHE A 479 4.85 -38.43 -6.48
CA PHE A 479 4.82 -37.01 -6.83
C PHE A 479 4.36 -36.14 -5.66
N TYR A 480 3.26 -36.48 -4.98
CA TYR A 480 2.75 -35.69 -3.86
C TYR A 480 3.67 -35.75 -2.63
N GLU A 481 4.24 -36.91 -2.31
CA GLU A 481 5.26 -37.04 -1.25
C GLU A 481 6.44 -36.09 -1.50
N LYS A 482 6.93 -36.04 -2.75
CA LYS A 482 8.01 -35.13 -3.14
C LYS A 482 7.63 -33.64 -3.02
N MET A 483 6.34 -33.32 -3.16
CA MET A 483 5.81 -31.95 -3.02
C MET A 483 5.44 -31.59 -1.57
N GLY A 484 5.73 -32.48 -0.61
CA GLY A 484 5.55 -32.25 0.82
C GLY A 484 4.19 -32.67 1.37
N TYR A 485 3.44 -33.51 0.66
CA TYR A 485 2.22 -34.13 1.21
C TYR A 485 2.57 -35.39 1.99
N THR A 486 1.90 -35.56 3.13
CA THR A 486 2.07 -36.71 4.01
C THR A 486 0.85 -37.62 3.91
N LYS A 487 1.06 -38.95 3.93
CA LYS A 487 -0.03 -39.94 3.98
C LYS A 487 -0.73 -39.87 5.33
N GLU A 488 -2.05 -39.74 5.32
CA GLU A 488 -2.88 -39.62 6.51
C GLU A 488 -3.72 -40.87 6.77
N GLY A 489 -4.21 -41.53 5.71
CA GLY A 489 -5.11 -42.68 5.84
C GLY A 489 -5.40 -43.43 4.55
N ILE A 490 -6.19 -44.50 4.66
CA ILE A 490 -6.65 -45.32 3.53
C ILE A 490 -8.16 -45.54 3.66
N LEU A 491 -8.89 -45.26 2.57
CA LEU A 491 -10.27 -45.66 2.38
C LEU A 491 -10.28 -47.03 1.69
N HIS A 492 -10.70 -48.07 2.42
CA HIS A 492 -10.75 -49.43 1.90
C HIS A 492 -11.96 -49.65 0.99
N ASP A 493 -11.74 -50.32 -0.15
CA ASP A 493 -12.77 -50.69 -1.13
C ASP A 493 -13.69 -49.52 -1.53
N PHE A 494 -13.12 -48.31 -1.59
CA PHE A 494 -13.88 -47.07 -1.70
C PHE A 494 -14.45 -46.82 -3.10
N ILE A 495 -13.70 -47.18 -4.14
CA ILE A 495 -14.11 -46.96 -5.54
C ILE A 495 -14.48 -48.27 -6.18
N ARG A 496 -15.69 -48.35 -6.75
CA ARG A 496 -16.16 -49.47 -7.55
C ARG A 496 -15.94 -49.21 -9.03
N GLU A 497 -15.22 -50.10 -9.70
CA GLU A 497 -15.07 -50.15 -11.15
C GLU A 497 -15.79 -51.40 -11.67
N ILE A 498 -16.54 -51.26 -12.77
CA ILE A 498 -17.17 -52.41 -13.44
C ILE A 498 -16.30 -52.78 -14.65
N LYS A 499 -15.72 -53.99 -14.63
CA LYS A 499 -14.91 -54.52 -15.71
C LYS A 499 -15.39 -55.92 -16.05
N ASP A 500 -15.70 -56.17 -17.32
CA ASP A 500 -16.21 -57.47 -17.80
C ASP A 500 -17.41 -58.01 -16.98
N SER A 501 -18.33 -57.10 -16.64
CA SER A 501 -19.52 -57.38 -15.81
C SER A 501 -19.23 -57.82 -14.36
N GLN A 502 -17.99 -57.64 -13.87
CA GLN A 502 -17.59 -57.84 -12.48
C GLN A 502 -17.29 -56.52 -11.79
N SER A 503 -17.62 -56.43 -10.50
CA SER A 503 -17.26 -55.28 -9.66
C SER A 503 -15.88 -55.50 -9.06
N ILE A 504 -14.96 -54.60 -9.36
CA ILE A 504 -13.64 -54.50 -8.74
C ILE A 504 -13.65 -53.29 -7.82
N TYR A 505 -13.12 -53.45 -6.61
CA TYR A 505 -13.03 -52.39 -5.63
C TYR A 505 -11.59 -51.94 -5.45
N HIS A 506 -11.39 -50.63 -5.35
CA HIS A 506 -10.08 -50.02 -5.22
C HIS A 506 -9.98 -49.18 -3.95
N ASN A 507 -8.87 -49.34 -3.25
CA ASN A 507 -8.52 -48.49 -2.12
C ASN A 507 -8.06 -47.10 -2.59
N VAL A 508 -8.34 -46.09 -1.77
CA VAL A 508 -7.90 -44.71 -1.97
C VAL A 508 -7.05 -44.27 -0.80
N ILE A 509 -5.87 -43.73 -1.07
CA ILE A 509 -4.99 -43.13 -0.07
C ILE A 509 -5.39 -41.66 0.10
N LEU A 510 -5.47 -41.23 1.35
CA LEU A 510 -5.62 -39.84 1.76
C LEU A 510 -4.25 -39.26 2.08
N MET A 511 -3.95 -38.11 1.50
CA MET A 511 -2.75 -37.35 1.82
C MET A 511 -3.09 -35.89 2.09
N TYR A 512 -2.26 -35.22 2.89
CA TYR A 512 -2.50 -33.84 3.27
C TYR A 512 -1.21 -33.03 3.37
N LYS A 513 -1.35 -31.70 3.35
CA LYS A 513 -0.28 -30.73 3.57
C LYS A 513 -0.80 -29.54 4.37
N GLU A 514 -0.02 -29.12 5.36
CA GLU A 514 -0.25 -27.93 6.17
C GLU A 514 0.47 -26.71 5.56
N ARG A 515 -0.09 -25.52 5.81
CA ARG A 515 0.58 -24.25 5.53
C ARG A 515 1.82 -24.12 6.43
N VAL A 516 2.99 -24.02 5.81
CA VAL A 516 4.29 -23.83 6.49
C VAL A 516 4.48 -22.39 6.90
#